data_AF-A0A852WQA0-F1
#
_entry.id   AF-A0A852WQA0-F1
#
_cell.length_a   1.000
_cell.length_b   1.000
_cell.length_c   1.000
_cell.angle_alpha   90.00
_cell.angle_beta   90.00
_cell.angle_gamma   90.00
#
_symmetry.space_group_name_H-M   'P 1'
#
loop_
_entity.id
_entity.type
_entity.pdbx_description
1 polymer ?
#
loop_
_entity_poly.entity_id
_entity_poly.type
_entity_poly.pdbx_seq_one_letter_code
_entity_poly.pdbx_strand_id
1 'polypeptide(L)'
;MVRRWQQLSLDHALACVPRVRPLLDDLAAATLPATPGRVNPGRGTTASGERGATAPSVPDLGPAVLMDQLTVLVYDACAAAPDPRVLADLAARLGDLRRQLA
;
A
#
# COMPACT_ATOMS: atom_id res chain seq x y z
N MET A 1 -6.68 4.38 15.25
CA MET A 1 -6.67 3.07 14.59
C MET A 1 -5.55 2.19 15.12
N VAL A 2 -4.30 2.67 15.10
CA VAL A 2 -3.10 2.01 15.68
C VAL A 2 -3.32 1.47 17.10
N ARG A 3 -3.84 2.29 18.03
CA ARG A 3 -4.14 1.85 19.41
C ARG A 3 -5.13 0.68 19.48
N ARG A 4 -6.16 0.66 18.63
CA ARG A 4 -7.18 -0.40 18.62
C ARG A 4 -6.60 -1.70 18.07
N TRP A 5 -5.74 -1.60 17.05
CA TRP A 5 -5.01 -2.74 16.49
C TRP A 5 -4.06 -3.38 17.49
N GLN A 6 -3.31 -2.57 18.25
CA GLN A 6 -2.42 -3.06 19.31
C GLN A 6 -3.16 -3.75 20.47
N GLN A 7 -4.47 -3.54 20.61
CA GLN A 7 -5.32 -4.18 21.62
C GLN A 7 -5.96 -5.48 21.13
N LEU A 8 -5.86 -5.81 19.84
CA LEU A 8 -6.37 -7.07 19.29
C LEU A 8 -5.49 -8.24 19.71
N SER A 9 -6.10 -9.42 19.88
CA SER A 9 -5.32 -10.66 19.95
C SER A 9 -4.56 -10.88 18.63
N LEU A 10 -3.43 -11.58 18.71
CA LEU A 10 -2.61 -11.87 17.53
C LEU A 10 -3.41 -12.61 16.46
N ASP A 11 -4.23 -13.59 16.82
CA ASP A 11 -5.12 -14.31 15.89
C ASP A 11 -6.10 -13.37 15.18
N HIS A 12 -6.68 -12.40 15.89
CA HIS A 12 -7.60 -11.45 15.29
C HIS A 12 -6.89 -10.47 14.34
N ALA A 13 -5.70 -10.00 14.72
CA ALA A 13 -4.86 -9.19 13.84
C ALA A 13 -4.47 -9.97 12.57
N LEU A 14 -4.11 -11.25 12.70
CA LEU A 14 -3.80 -12.16 11.59
C LEU A 14 -5.02 -12.45 10.70
N ALA A 15 -6.24 -12.48 11.25
CA ALA A 15 -7.46 -12.61 10.46
C ALA A 15 -7.81 -11.34 9.64
N CYS A 16 -7.37 -10.17 10.11
CA CYS A 16 -7.61 -8.89 9.44
C CYS A 16 -6.53 -8.55 8.39
N VAL A 17 -5.34 -9.11 8.53
CA VAL A 17 -4.16 -8.97 7.64
C VAL A 17 -4.52 -9.02 6.14
N PRO A 18 -5.23 -10.04 5.61
CA PRO A 18 -5.47 -10.17 4.16
C PRO A 18 -6.36 -9.07 3.58
N ARG A 19 -7.11 -8.35 4.44
CA ARG A 19 -7.97 -7.23 4.04
C ARG A 19 -7.23 -5.90 3.99
N VAL A 20 -6.15 -5.76 4.76
CA VAL A 20 -5.33 -4.54 4.82
C VAL A 20 -4.27 -4.52 3.72
N ARG A 21 -3.73 -5.68 3.32
CA ARG A 21 -2.70 -5.81 2.27
C ARG A 21 -3.07 -5.12 0.96
N PRO A 22 -4.25 -5.36 0.38
CA PRO A 22 -4.63 -4.73 -0.89
C PRO A 22 -4.66 -3.20 -0.80
N LEU A 23 -5.06 -2.63 0.35
CA LEU A 23 -5.05 -1.19 0.55
C LEU A 23 -3.64 -0.60 0.62
N LEU A 24 -2.69 -1.34 1.19
CA LEU A 24 -1.28 -0.94 1.21
C LEU A 24 -0.68 -0.96 -0.20
N ASP A 25 -0.95 -2.01 -0.97
CA ASP A 25 -0.45 -2.13 -2.35
C ASP A 25 -1.06 -1.05 -3.27
N ASP A 26 -2.37 -0.77 -3.13
CA ASP A 26 -3.05 0.32 -3.86
C ASP A 26 -2.42 1.68 -3.53
N LEU A 27 -2.14 1.94 -2.24
CA LEU A 27 -1.51 3.19 -1.81
C LEU A 27 -0.06 3.30 -2.29
N ALA A 28 0.71 2.21 -2.23
CA ALA A 28 2.09 2.17 -2.72
C ALA A 28 2.17 2.39 -4.24
N ALA A 29 1.21 1.84 -5.00
CA ALA A 29 1.08 2.09 -6.42
C ALA A 29 0.73 3.56 -6.71
N ALA A 30 -0.12 4.19 -5.88
CA ALA A 30 -0.53 5.58 -6.02
C ALA A 30 0.56 6.60 -5.62
N THR A 31 1.45 6.25 -4.69
CA THR A 31 2.55 7.13 -4.25
C THR A 31 3.77 7.08 -5.15
N LEU A 32 3.92 6.04 -5.96
CA LEU A 32 4.96 6.04 -6.98
C LEU A 32 4.65 7.13 -8.02
N PRO A 33 5.61 8.03 -8.32
CA PRO A 33 5.49 8.85 -9.51
C PRO A 33 5.39 7.89 -10.70
N ALA A 34 4.33 8.02 -11.49
CA ALA A 34 4.18 7.30 -12.75
C ALA A 34 5.47 7.52 -13.54
N THR A 35 6.38 6.56 -13.50
CA THR A 35 7.70 6.75 -14.09
C THR A 35 7.42 6.71 -15.59
N PRO A 36 7.47 7.84 -16.32
CA PRO A 36 7.28 7.77 -17.75
C PRO A 36 8.39 6.87 -18.26
N GLY A 37 7.99 5.76 -18.89
CA GLY A 37 8.90 4.71 -19.30
C GLY A 37 10.14 5.31 -19.93
N ARG A 38 11.31 4.98 -19.39
CA ARG A 38 12.58 5.24 -20.05
C ARG A 38 12.54 4.46 -21.36
N VAL A 39 12.12 5.11 -22.43
CA VAL A 39 12.29 4.60 -23.79
C VAL A 39 13.79 4.53 -24.02
N ASN A 40 14.33 3.31 -23.94
CA ASN A 40 15.66 3.01 -24.39
C ASN A 40 15.51 2.39 -25.79
N PRO A 41 15.56 3.17 -26.89
CA PRO A 41 15.75 2.60 -28.21
C PRO A 41 17.24 2.24 -28.35
N GLY A 42 17.61 1.10 -27.77
CA GLY A 42 18.98 0.62 -27.77
C GLY A 42 19.01 -0.89 -27.61
N ARG A 43 18.47 -1.60 -28.61
CA ARG A 43 18.49 -3.06 -28.69
C ARG A 43 19.91 -3.55 -28.93
N GLY A 44 20.43 -4.34 -27.99
CA GLY A 44 21.66 -5.12 -28.13
C GLY A 44 21.78 -6.18 -27.03
N THR A 45 21.19 -7.35 -27.30
CA THR A 45 21.70 -8.69 -27.00
C THR A 45 22.07 -9.11 -25.55
N THR A 46 21.36 -10.16 -25.11
CA THR A 46 21.68 -11.21 -24.10
C THR A 46 21.91 -10.81 -22.64
N ALA A 47 20.91 -11.11 -21.80
CA ALA A 47 21.04 -11.99 -20.63
C ALA A 47 19.65 -12.19 -20.00
N SER A 48 19.36 -13.43 -19.59
CA SER A 48 18.29 -13.79 -18.66
C SER A 48 18.23 -12.81 -17.49
N GLY A 49 17.05 -12.29 -17.20
CA GLY A 49 16.84 -11.39 -16.08
C GLY A 49 15.39 -10.98 -16.07
N GLU A 50 14.70 -11.37 -15.02
CA GLU A 50 13.27 -11.19 -14.76
C GLU A 50 12.89 -9.71 -14.91
N ARG A 51 12.49 -9.29 -16.11
CA ARG A 51 11.89 -7.98 -16.36
C ARG A 51 10.37 -8.08 -16.34
N GLY A 52 9.86 -8.56 -15.21
CA GLY A 52 8.54 -8.14 -14.75
C GLY A 52 8.80 -7.03 -13.75
N ALA A 53 8.53 -5.77 -14.12
CA ALA A 53 8.38 -4.73 -13.11
C ALA A 53 7.10 -5.06 -12.33
N THR A 54 7.20 -5.99 -11.39
CA THR A 54 6.16 -6.26 -10.40
C THR A 54 5.88 -4.93 -9.72
N ALA A 55 4.61 -4.53 -9.69
CA ALA A 55 4.16 -3.38 -8.92
C ALA A 55 4.80 -3.44 -7.52
N PRO A 56 5.15 -2.30 -6.90
CA PRO A 56 5.79 -2.29 -5.59
C PRO A 56 4.82 -2.90 -4.57
N SER A 57 4.92 -4.19 -4.32
CA SER A 57 4.18 -4.80 -3.22
C SER A 57 4.85 -4.37 -1.93
N VAL A 58 4.06 -3.88 -0.99
CA VAL A 58 4.57 -3.42 0.29
C VAL A 58 5.16 -4.62 1.04
N PRO A 59 6.42 -4.57 1.49
CA PRO A 59 7.03 -5.69 2.20
C PRO A 59 6.19 -6.09 3.42
N ASP A 60 5.88 -7.38 3.57
CA ASP A 60 5.19 -7.88 4.75
C ASP A 60 6.17 -7.93 5.94
N LEU A 61 6.12 -6.90 6.76
CA LEU A 61 6.91 -6.78 7.99
C LEU A 61 6.17 -7.35 9.22
N GLY A 62 5.05 -8.05 8.99
CA GLY A 62 4.23 -8.67 10.01
C GLY A 62 3.15 -7.75 10.60
N PRO A 63 2.23 -8.32 11.40
CA PRO A 63 1.06 -7.60 11.90
C PRO A 63 1.40 -6.47 12.87
N ALA A 64 2.55 -6.51 13.55
CA ALA A 64 2.93 -5.51 14.55
C ALA A 64 3.11 -4.11 13.94
N VAL A 65 3.62 -4.03 12.71
CA VAL A 65 3.94 -2.76 12.02
C VAL A 65 2.97 -2.44 10.87
N LEU A 66 2.02 -3.33 10.57
CA LEU A 66 1.10 -3.17 9.45
C LEU A 66 0.31 -1.85 9.48
N MET A 67 -0.14 -1.43 10.67
CA MET A 67 -0.86 -0.16 10.83
C MET A 67 0.06 1.06 10.76
N ASP A 68 1.35 0.88 11.07
CA ASP A 68 2.37 1.91 10.90
C ASP A 68 2.67 2.11 9.40
N GLN A 69 2.86 1.00 8.67
CA GLN A 69 3.00 1.02 7.20
C GLN A 69 1.81 1.69 6.51
N LEU A 70 0.58 1.41 6.96
CA LEU A 70 -0.62 2.08 6.43
C LEU A 70 -0.61 3.58 6.71
N THR A 71 -0.16 3.98 7.90
CA THR A 71 -0.09 5.40 8.29
C THR A 71 0.90 6.16 7.42
N VAL A 72 2.08 5.58 7.18
CA VAL A 72 3.11 6.16 6.30
C VAL A 72 2.59 6.30 4.87
N LEU A 73 2.00 5.25 4.31
CA LEU A 73 1.52 5.30 2.92
C LEU A 73 0.32 6.25 2.72
N VAL A 74 -0.58 6.37 3.72
CA VAL A 74 -1.64 7.38 3.69
C VAL A 74 -1.04 8.79 3.78
N TYR A 75 -0.01 8.98 4.61
CA TYR A 75 0.69 10.26 4.70
C TYR A 75 1.34 10.63 3.37
N ASP A 76 2.08 9.70 2.75
CA ASP A 76 2.74 9.91 1.47
C ASP A 76 1.71 10.22 0.36
N ALA A 77 0.59 9.49 0.35
CA ALA A 77 -0.49 9.73 -0.59
C ALA A 77 -1.12 11.12 -0.40
N CYS A 78 -1.28 11.60 0.84
CA CYS A 78 -1.74 12.95 1.12
C CYS A 78 -0.70 14.01 0.74
N ALA A 79 0.58 13.74 1.00
CA ALA A 79 1.70 14.63 0.70
C ALA A 79 1.93 14.80 -0.80
N ALA A 80 1.56 13.79 -1.61
CA ALA A 80 1.53 13.87 -3.06
C ALA A 80 0.45 14.83 -3.63
N ALA A 81 -0.33 15.49 -2.76
CA ALA A 81 -1.42 16.41 -3.10
C ALA A 81 -2.40 15.78 -4.12
N PRO A 82 -3.06 14.67 -3.74
CA PRO A 82 -3.90 13.91 -4.65
C PRO A 82 -5.18 14.69 -4.98
N ASP A 83 -5.83 14.32 -6.08
CA ASP A 83 -7.13 14.88 -6.43
C ASP A 83 -8.13 14.67 -5.26
N PRO A 84 -8.99 15.66 -4.93
CA PRO A 84 -9.95 15.55 -3.84
C PRO A 84 -10.87 14.32 -3.90
N ARG A 85 -11.16 13.80 -5.09
CA ARG A 85 -11.96 12.56 -5.25
C ARG A 85 -11.20 11.33 -4.79
N VAL A 86 -9.89 11.27 -5.06
CA VAL A 86 -9.01 10.18 -4.59
C VAL A 86 -8.93 10.22 -3.06
N LEU A 87 -8.82 11.42 -2.48
CA LEU A 87 -8.82 11.58 -1.02
C LEU A 87 -10.15 11.13 -0.39
N ALA A 88 -11.28 11.44 -1.03
CA ALA A 88 -12.60 11.01 -0.56
C ALA A 88 -12.78 9.48 -0.61
N ASP A 89 -12.33 8.83 -1.70
CA ASP A 89 -12.36 7.37 -1.82
C ASP A 89 -11.45 6.70 -0.78
N LEU A 90 -10.24 7.22 -0.57
CA LEU A 90 -9.33 6.75 0.47
C LEU A 90 -9.95 6.86 1.87
N ALA A 91 -10.59 7.99 2.19
CA ALA A 91 -11.27 8.19 3.46
C ALA A 91 -12.43 7.19 3.67
N ALA A 92 -13.20 6.90 2.61
CA ALA A 92 -14.27 5.90 2.65
C ALA A 92 -13.71 4.49 2.96
N ARG A 93 -12.66 4.07 2.25
CA ARG A 93 -11.99 2.78 2.45
C ARG A 93 -11.40 2.63 3.86
N LEU A 94 -10.76 3.66 4.39
CA LEU A 94 -10.26 3.67 5.78
C LEU A 94 -11.40 3.60 6.81
N GLY A 95 -12.54 4.24 6.50
CA GLY A 95 -13.75 4.17 7.32
C GLY A 95 -14.34 2.76 7.38
N ASP A 96 -14.39 2.06 6.24
CA ASP A 96 -14.80 0.65 6.17
C ASP A 96 -13.85 -0.26 6.96
N LEU A 97 -12.53 -0.09 6.77
CA LEU A 97 -11.54 -0.85 7.51
C LEU A 97 -11.69 -0.63 9.02
N ARG A 98 -11.93 0.61 9.46
CA ARG A 98 -12.16 0.92 10.88
C ARG A 98 -13.41 0.21 11.44
N ARG A 99 -14.49 0.11 10.66
CA ARG A 99 -15.71 -0.62 11.07
C ARG A 99 -15.48 -2.12 11.17
N GLN A 100 -14.66 -2.70 10.30
CA GLN A 100 -14.32 -4.12 10.33
C GLN A 100 -13.41 -4.51 11.50
N LEU A 101 -12.60 -3.58 11.99
CA LEU A 101 -11.77 -3.74 13.18
C LEU A 101 -12.53 -3.42 14.49
N ALA A 102 -13.82 -3.07 14.39
CA ALA A 102 -14.66 -2.72 15.53
C ALA A 102 -15.26 -3.97 16.16
#